data_AF-A0A182NJJ7-F1
#
_entry.id   AF-A0A182NJJ7-F1
#
_cell.length_a   1.000
_cell.length_b   1.000
_cell.length_c   1.000
_cell.angle_alpha   90.00
_cell.angle_beta   90.00
_cell.angle_gamma   90.00
#
_symmetry.space_group_name_H-M   'P 1'
#
loop_
_entity.id
_entity.type
_entity.pdbx_description
1 polymer ?
#
loop_
_entity_poly.entity_id
_entity_poly.type
_entity_poly.pdbx_seq_one_letter_code
_entity_poly.pdbx_strand_id
1 'polypeptide(L)'
;MYQWVEESVENRFGESVATVETEERSYFYSREWRDELIDSRSFYIRTGHHNPTSFPIDSTVHLSEHVHVGPYELGSAAKDRFRTFQEVTSDTRPEDPSVRMHSGLYYHCNDIWNPEIGDIRIQFAYAGLEGSYVTVVGKLESGKIVPYESTHARKVLLLEPGEHNLNEIFRFEHHQQRIATWGIRFIGWVLLFFSTICCATIMQHLAREYRLLRVFFPDANFTLSTNIMMSFSVALVIVSIAWIVHRPWLGGGLLFAAMSPFLYCARGIMGSYQRMD
;
A
#
# COMPACT_ATOMS: atom_id res chain seq x y z
N MET A 1 12.27 9.65 19.85
CA MET A 1 12.11 10.75 20.81
C MET A 1 10.65 10.89 21.21
N TYR A 2 10.39 11.18 22.49
CA TYR A 2 9.06 11.48 22.99
C TYR A 2 8.64 12.90 22.62
N GLN A 3 7.54 13.03 21.88
CA GLN A 3 7.11 14.27 21.24
C GLN A 3 5.59 14.36 21.22
N TRP A 4 5.06 15.58 21.10
CA TRP A 4 3.66 15.81 20.76
C TRP A 4 3.38 15.39 19.32
N VAL A 5 2.22 14.77 19.12
CA VAL A 5 1.67 14.37 17.83
C VAL A 5 0.29 15.01 17.70
N GLU A 6 0.03 15.63 16.55
CA GLU A 6 -1.30 16.13 16.20
C GLU A 6 -1.96 15.17 15.22
N GLU A 7 -3.10 14.61 15.60
CA GLU A 7 -3.97 13.84 14.72
C GLU A 7 -5.22 14.65 14.40
N SER A 8 -5.60 14.72 13.12
CA SER A 8 -6.80 15.43 12.68
C SER A 8 -7.83 14.46 12.15
N VAL A 9 -9.07 14.55 12.63
CA VAL A 9 -10.21 13.79 12.11
C VAL A 9 -11.20 14.76 11.48
N GLU A 10 -11.60 14.49 10.24
CA GLU A 10 -12.72 15.21 9.62
C GLU A 10 -14.00 14.80 10.33
N ASN A 11 -14.77 15.79 10.80
CA ASN A 11 -15.86 15.61 11.75
C ASN A 11 -16.92 14.59 11.25
N ARG A 12 -16.77 13.32 11.64
CA ARG A 12 -17.86 12.32 11.55
C ARG A 12 -18.02 11.40 12.76
N PHE A 13 -17.04 11.18 13.64
CA PHE A 13 -17.25 10.27 14.78
C PHE A 13 -16.29 10.51 15.97
N GLY A 14 -16.86 10.70 17.17
CA GLY A 14 -16.27 10.28 18.46
C GLY A 14 -15.71 11.37 19.38
N GLU A 15 -16.38 11.60 20.52
CA GLU A 15 -15.88 12.41 21.65
C GLU A 15 -14.82 11.63 22.47
N SER A 16 -13.68 12.25 22.79
CA SER A 16 -12.78 11.84 23.89
C SER A 16 -11.83 12.97 24.35
N VAL A 17 -11.01 12.70 25.37
CA VAL A 17 -10.59 13.56 26.51
C VAL A 17 -9.76 14.85 26.23
N ALA A 18 -9.52 15.26 24.99
CA ALA A 18 -8.92 16.57 24.70
C ALA A 18 -9.23 17.03 23.26
N THR A 19 -10.51 17.29 22.98
CA THR A 19 -10.96 17.76 21.67
C THR A 19 -10.91 19.28 21.58
N VAL A 20 -10.36 19.81 20.48
CA VAL A 20 -10.69 21.15 20.01
C VAL A 20 -11.40 21.03 18.68
N GLU A 21 -12.70 21.31 18.72
CA GLU A 21 -13.58 21.29 17.56
C GLU A 21 -13.45 22.60 16.80
N THR A 22 -13.17 22.51 15.50
CA THR A 22 -13.35 23.60 14.53
C THR A 22 -14.51 23.22 13.60
N GLU A 23 -15.08 24.18 12.86
CA GLU A 23 -16.25 23.98 11.98
C GLU A 23 -16.12 22.76 11.03
N GLU A 24 -14.89 22.39 10.63
CA GLU A 24 -14.64 21.29 9.67
C GLU A 24 -13.81 20.11 10.23
N ARG A 25 -12.98 20.32 11.27
CA ARG A 25 -12.00 19.33 11.76
C ARG A 25 -11.87 19.35 13.27
N SER A 26 -11.65 18.17 13.84
CA SER A 26 -11.25 17.99 15.23
C SER A 26 -9.78 17.60 15.30
N TYR A 27 -9.01 18.31 16.13
CA TYR A 27 -7.60 18.04 16.36
C TYR A 27 -7.41 17.36 17.72
N PHE A 28 -6.58 16.32 17.74
CA PHE A 28 -6.22 15.53 18.92
C PHE A 28 -4.72 15.60 19.14
N TYR A 29 -4.32 15.83 20.38
CA TYR A 29 -2.92 15.90 20.76
C TYR A 29 -2.57 14.74 21.69
N SER A 30 -1.63 13.91 21.27
CA SER A 30 -1.06 12.83 22.09
C SER A 30 0.44 13.03 22.26
N ARG A 31 1.02 12.43 23.30
CA ARG A 31 2.47 12.40 23.50
C ARG A 31 2.94 10.99 23.21
N GLU A 32 3.81 10.84 22.23
CA GLU A 32 4.20 9.53 21.71
C GLU A 32 5.69 9.47 21.39
N TRP A 33 6.22 8.25 21.36
CA TRP A 33 7.56 7.99 20.88
C TRP A 33 7.56 7.94 19.35
N ARG A 34 8.31 8.85 18.72
CA ARG A 34 8.48 8.91 17.26
C ARG A 34 9.95 8.80 16.89
N ASP A 35 10.21 8.11 15.79
CA ASP A 35 11.52 7.92 15.18
C ASP A 35 11.99 9.12 14.35
N GLU A 36 11.04 9.96 13.92
CA GLU A 36 11.29 11.20 13.18
C GLU A 36 10.93 12.46 14.00
N LEU A 37 11.50 13.60 13.60
CA LEU A 37 11.22 14.90 14.20
C LEU A 37 9.87 15.43 13.71
N ILE A 38 8.96 15.76 14.63
CA ILE A 38 7.67 16.36 14.29
C ILE A 38 7.75 17.87 14.52
N ASP A 39 7.62 18.63 13.43
CA ASP A 39 7.62 20.08 13.48
C ASP A 39 6.33 20.62 14.13
N SER A 40 6.37 20.91 15.43
CA SER A 40 5.23 21.44 16.15
C SER A 40 4.81 22.85 15.70
N ARG A 41 5.55 23.51 14.80
CA ARG A 41 5.12 24.77 14.18
C ARG A 41 3.98 24.53 13.19
N SER A 42 3.79 23.32 12.68
CA SER A 42 2.63 23.03 11.82
C SER A 42 1.35 22.74 12.61
N PHE A 43 1.42 22.63 13.95
CA PHE A 43 0.24 22.35 14.76
C PHE A 43 -0.77 23.50 14.73
N TYR A 44 -2.04 23.13 14.73
CA TYR A 44 -3.18 24.03 14.84
C TYR A 44 -3.14 24.80 16.17
N ILE A 45 -2.93 24.11 17.29
CA ILE A 45 -2.73 24.69 18.63
C ILE A 45 -1.29 24.49 19.04
N ARG A 46 -0.48 25.53 18.85
CA ARG A 46 0.94 25.52 19.23
C ARG A 46 1.14 25.73 20.73
N THR A 47 0.26 26.48 21.38
CA THR A 47 0.42 26.86 22.78
C THR A 47 0.34 25.62 23.68
N GLY A 48 1.45 25.27 24.33
CA GLY A 48 1.54 24.08 25.20
C GLY A 48 2.01 22.80 24.49
N HIS A 49 2.08 22.81 23.15
CA HIS A 49 2.49 21.66 22.33
C HIS A 49 3.78 21.98 21.58
N HIS A 50 4.88 22.18 22.31
CA HIS A 50 6.17 22.49 21.73
C HIS A 50 7.04 21.24 21.68
N ASN A 51 7.50 20.88 20.48
CA ASN A 51 8.50 19.82 20.28
C ASN A 51 9.91 20.44 20.15
N PRO A 52 10.96 19.63 20.39
CA PRO A 52 12.33 20.04 20.06
C PRO A 52 12.48 20.33 18.57
N THR A 53 13.49 21.12 18.22
CA THR A 53 13.78 21.51 16.82
C THR A 53 14.85 20.64 16.16
N SER A 54 15.43 19.71 16.90
CA SER A 54 16.50 18.83 16.44
C SER A 54 16.37 17.45 17.06
N PHE A 55 16.70 16.41 16.30
CA PHE A 55 16.78 15.05 16.79
C PHE A 55 18.25 14.74 17.16
N PRO A 56 18.58 14.39 18.42
CA PRO A 56 19.98 14.19 18.83
C PRO A 56 20.65 12.96 18.22
N ILE A 57 19.88 11.94 17.85
CA ILE A 57 20.36 10.66 17.30
C ILE A 57 19.41 10.17 16.22
N ASP A 58 19.88 10.06 14.98
CA ASP A 58 19.05 9.55 13.89
C ASP A 58 18.95 8.01 13.90
N SER A 59 17.81 7.50 13.47
CA SER A 59 17.63 6.07 13.20
C SER A 59 18.52 5.66 12.02
N THR A 60 19.44 4.72 12.27
CA THR A 60 20.40 4.26 11.27
C THR A 60 20.34 2.75 11.10
N VAL A 61 20.55 2.29 9.87
CA VAL A 61 20.64 0.86 9.53
C VAL A 61 22.08 0.54 9.19
N HIS A 62 22.67 -0.35 9.99
CA HIS A 62 24.02 -0.88 9.72
C HIS A 62 23.92 -2.17 8.93
N LEU A 63 24.48 -2.17 7.73
CA LEU A 63 24.52 -3.34 6.86
C LEU A 63 25.89 -4.01 6.93
N SER A 64 25.93 -5.32 7.16
CA SER A 64 27.17 -6.09 7.14
C SER A 64 27.81 -6.09 5.75
N GLU A 65 29.13 -5.86 5.69
CA GLU A 65 29.92 -5.90 4.45
C GLU A 65 29.90 -7.27 3.78
N HIS A 66 29.95 -8.34 4.59
CA HIS A 66 29.95 -9.72 4.12
C HIS A 66 28.78 -10.49 4.71
N VAL A 67 27.89 -10.96 3.83
CA VAL A 67 26.72 -11.75 4.21
C VAL A 67 26.70 -12.97 3.32
N HIS A 68 26.69 -14.16 3.92
CA HIS A 68 26.77 -15.43 3.21
C HIS A 68 25.52 -16.26 3.44
N VAL A 69 25.10 -16.98 2.40
CA VAL A 69 24.13 -18.07 2.47
C VAL A 69 24.83 -19.33 1.99
N GLY A 70 25.21 -20.19 2.94
CA GLY A 70 26.13 -21.29 2.67
C GLY A 70 27.46 -20.77 2.10
N PRO A 71 27.93 -21.28 0.95
CA PRO A 71 29.21 -20.85 0.36
C PRO A 71 29.11 -19.56 -0.48
N TYR A 72 27.92 -18.98 -0.66
CA TYR A 72 27.69 -17.88 -1.58
C TYR A 72 27.51 -16.54 -0.85
N GLU A 73 28.12 -15.49 -1.36
CA GLU A 73 27.96 -14.13 -0.82
C GLU A 73 26.72 -13.44 -1.40
N LEU A 74 26.04 -12.59 -0.63
CA LEU A 74 24.90 -11.82 -1.10
C LEU A 74 25.32 -10.47 -1.71
N GLY A 75 24.78 -10.15 -2.89
CA GLY A 75 24.79 -8.82 -3.50
C GLY A 75 24.11 -7.77 -2.63
N SER A 76 24.44 -6.48 -2.81
CA SER A 76 23.75 -5.36 -2.12
C SER A 76 22.24 -5.42 -2.33
N ALA A 77 21.80 -5.67 -3.58
CA ALA A 77 20.37 -5.81 -3.89
C ALA A 77 19.68 -6.97 -3.15
N ALA A 78 20.41 -8.03 -2.78
CA ALA A 78 19.87 -9.13 -1.98
C ALA A 78 19.82 -8.74 -0.49
N LYS A 79 20.84 -8.04 0.00
CA LYS A 79 20.87 -7.49 1.36
C LYS A 79 19.72 -6.50 1.61
N ASP A 80 19.41 -5.65 0.64
CA ASP A 80 18.32 -4.66 0.74
C ASP A 80 16.89 -5.28 0.81
N ARG A 81 16.77 -6.59 0.57
CA ARG A 81 15.51 -7.35 0.67
C ARG A 81 15.20 -7.76 2.11
N PHE A 82 16.16 -7.75 3.02
CA PHE A 82 15.94 -8.01 4.44
C PHE A 82 15.27 -6.79 5.11
N ARG A 83 13.96 -6.65 4.91
CA ARG A 83 13.15 -5.54 5.45
C ARG A 83 12.34 -5.90 6.68
N THR A 84 12.28 -7.19 7.02
CA THR A 84 11.59 -7.66 8.22
C THR A 84 12.56 -7.62 9.38
N PHE A 85 12.48 -6.54 10.16
CA PHE A 85 13.29 -6.35 11.35
C PHE A 85 12.60 -7.00 12.56
N GLN A 86 13.38 -7.73 13.35
CA GLN A 86 12.99 -8.25 14.64
C GLN A 86 13.63 -7.42 15.73
N GLU A 87 12.82 -6.90 16.64
CA GLU A 87 13.27 -6.12 17.78
C GLU A 87 14.11 -6.98 18.74
N VAL A 88 15.16 -6.39 19.30
CA VAL A 88 16.05 -7.00 20.27
C VAL A 88 16.04 -6.22 21.56
N THR A 89 15.72 -6.92 22.63
CA THR A 89 15.93 -6.43 23.99
C THR A 89 17.37 -6.64 24.38
N SER A 90 18.06 -5.56 24.79
CA SER A 90 19.42 -5.67 25.30
C SER A 90 19.45 -6.06 26.77
N ASP A 91 20.36 -6.94 27.15
CA ASP A 91 20.66 -7.26 28.55
C ASP A 91 21.90 -6.52 29.06
N THR A 92 22.56 -5.74 28.20
CA THR A 92 23.83 -5.10 28.52
C THR A 92 23.59 -3.77 29.24
N ARG A 93 23.99 -3.69 30.50
CA ARG A 93 23.91 -2.45 31.27
C ARG A 93 24.75 -1.34 30.61
N PRO A 94 24.19 -0.14 30.39
CA PRO A 94 24.97 0.97 29.83
C PRO A 94 26.05 1.43 30.82
N GLU A 95 27.21 1.82 30.30
CA GLU A 95 28.32 2.36 31.11
C GLU A 95 28.03 3.79 31.57
N ASP A 96 27.35 4.58 30.72
CA ASP A 96 26.96 5.95 31.02
C ASP A 96 25.79 5.99 32.02
N PRO A 97 25.96 6.60 33.22
CA PRO A 97 24.90 6.70 34.22
C PRO A 97 23.68 7.53 33.78
N SER A 98 23.82 8.40 32.77
CA SER A 98 22.70 9.19 32.21
C SER A 98 21.73 8.33 31.40
N VAL A 99 22.20 7.17 30.92
CA VAL A 99 21.39 6.22 30.17
C VAL A 99 20.84 5.16 31.11
N ARG A 100 19.52 5.03 31.14
CA ARG A 100 18.82 4.01 31.92
C ARG A 100 18.37 2.89 31.00
N MET A 101 18.34 1.67 31.53
CA MET A 101 17.84 0.50 30.81
C MET A 101 16.58 -0.01 31.49
N HIS A 102 15.51 -0.21 30.72
CA HIS A 102 14.27 -0.79 31.20
C HIS A 102 13.65 -1.67 30.11
N SER A 103 13.32 -2.91 30.44
CA SER A 103 12.74 -3.90 29.49
C SER A 103 13.58 -4.05 28.20
N GLY A 104 14.90 -3.98 28.33
CA GLY A 104 15.86 -4.10 27.24
C GLY A 104 15.94 -2.95 26.25
N LEU A 105 15.23 -1.85 26.53
CA LEU A 105 15.33 -0.57 25.84
C LEU A 105 16.25 0.37 26.62
N TYR A 106 16.94 1.24 25.89
CA TYR A 106 17.77 2.30 26.49
C TYR A 106 17.01 3.62 26.46
N TYR A 107 17.08 4.35 27.56
CA TYR A 107 16.40 5.62 27.76
C TYR A 107 17.40 6.67 28.20
N HIS A 108 17.33 7.84 27.57
CA HIS A 108 17.98 9.05 28.04
C HIS A 108 16.87 10.01 28.48
N CYS A 109 16.52 9.92 29.77
CA CYS A 109 15.40 10.63 30.40
C CYS A 109 15.60 10.80 31.91
N ASN A 110 14.88 11.74 32.51
CA ASN A 110 14.89 11.97 33.96
C ASN A 110 14.04 10.95 34.72
N ASP A 111 12.90 10.55 34.17
CA ASP A 111 12.01 9.52 34.70
C ASP A 111 11.46 8.66 33.55
N ILE A 112 11.50 7.35 33.71
CA ILE A 112 11.04 6.38 32.70
C ILE A 112 9.51 6.30 32.70
N TRP A 113 8.89 6.48 33.87
CA TRP A 113 7.45 6.31 34.05
C TRP A 113 6.66 7.57 33.70
N ASN A 114 7.33 8.72 33.72
CA ASN A 114 6.77 10.01 33.31
C ASN A 114 7.72 10.69 32.31
N PRO A 115 7.78 10.21 31.05
CA PRO A 115 8.66 10.78 30.03
C PRO A 115 8.24 12.22 29.68
N GLU A 116 9.25 13.06 29.46
CA GLU A 116 9.15 14.46 29.10
C GLU A 116 9.43 14.66 27.61
N ILE A 117 8.91 15.75 27.04
CA ILE A 117 9.12 16.07 25.64
C ILE A 117 10.61 16.29 25.37
N GLY A 118 11.15 15.54 24.41
CA GLY A 118 12.58 15.53 24.10
C GLY A 118 13.34 14.33 24.66
N ASP A 119 12.73 13.53 25.53
CA ASP A 119 13.32 12.28 26.00
C ASP A 119 13.58 11.32 24.84
N ILE A 120 14.65 10.53 24.96
CA ILE A 120 15.09 9.61 23.90
C ILE A 120 14.96 8.18 24.40
N ARG A 121 14.47 7.31 23.51
CA ARG A 121 14.41 5.87 23.69
C ARG A 121 15.04 5.22 22.47
N ILE A 122 15.92 4.26 22.68
CA ILE A 122 16.61 3.50 21.64
C ILE A 122 16.16 2.04 21.72
N GLN A 123 15.67 1.52 20.59
CA GLN A 123 15.32 0.14 20.35
C GLN A 123 16.22 -0.41 19.24
N PHE A 124 16.90 -1.52 19.50
CA PHE A 124 17.68 -2.19 18.47
C PHE A 124 16.82 -3.22 17.75
N ALA A 125 17.08 -3.43 16.47
CA ALA A 125 16.46 -4.50 15.70
C ALA A 125 17.46 -5.04 14.69
N TYR A 126 17.30 -6.31 14.30
CA TYR A 126 18.10 -6.92 13.24
C TYR A 126 17.20 -7.54 12.18
N ALA A 127 17.75 -7.74 10.99
CA ALA A 127 17.16 -8.56 9.94
C ALA A 127 18.24 -9.51 9.39
N GLY A 128 17.92 -10.80 9.27
CA GLY A 128 18.86 -11.82 8.81
C GLY A 128 19.86 -12.27 9.88
N LEU A 129 19.37 -12.86 10.97
CA LEU A 129 20.21 -13.47 12.01
C LEU A 129 21.10 -14.58 11.43
N GLU A 130 22.33 -14.66 11.92
CA GLU A 130 23.20 -15.80 11.63
C GLU A 130 22.53 -17.13 12.05
N GLY A 131 22.64 -18.15 11.21
CA GLY A 131 21.98 -19.44 11.42
C GLY A 131 20.49 -19.47 11.05
N SER A 132 19.91 -18.34 10.64
CA SER A 132 18.57 -18.34 10.06
C SER A 132 18.57 -18.91 8.64
N TYR A 133 17.53 -19.65 8.31
CA TYR A 133 17.35 -20.21 6.98
C TYR A 133 16.71 -19.16 6.08
N VAL A 134 17.26 -18.99 4.89
CA VAL A 134 16.72 -18.10 3.86
C VAL A 134 16.88 -18.76 2.50
N THR A 135 15.84 -18.67 1.67
CA THR A 135 15.87 -19.15 0.30
C THR A 135 16.07 -17.95 -0.62
N VAL A 136 17.19 -17.93 -1.34
CA VAL A 136 17.55 -16.85 -2.26
C VAL A 136 17.65 -17.40 -3.68
N VAL A 137 16.96 -16.76 -4.63
CA VAL A 137 17.03 -17.11 -6.05
C VAL A 137 17.52 -15.89 -6.83
N GLY A 138 18.68 -16.05 -7.47
CA GLY A 138 19.32 -15.02 -8.27
C GLY A 138 20.35 -15.60 -9.24
N LYS A 139 21.04 -14.73 -9.98
CA LYS A 139 22.17 -15.10 -10.82
C LYS A 139 23.41 -15.24 -9.94
N LEU A 140 24.16 -16.33 -10.09
CA LEU A 140 25.47 -16.47 -9.47
C LEU A 140 26.52 -15.83 -10.38
N GLU A 141 27.25 -14.85 -9.86
CA GLU A 141 28.34 -14.17 -10.58
C GLU A 141 29.53 -14.02 -9.63
N SER A 142 30.66 -14.66 -9.96
CA SER A 142 31.89 -14.62 -9.16
C SER A 142 31.70 -15.01 -7.68
N GLY A 143 30.87 -16.02 -7.39
CA GLY A 143 30.59 -16.46 -6.02
C GLY A 143 29.55 -15.61 -5.28
N LYS A 144 29.02 -14.56 -5.92
CA LYS A 144 28.03 -13.65 -5.36
C LYS A 144 26.65 -13.84 -6.02
N ILE A 145 25.60 -13.85 -5.22
CA ILE A 145 24.21 -13.88 -5.70
C ILE A 145 23.78 -12.44 -6.02
N VAL A 146 23.49 -12.18 -7.29
CA VAL A 146 23.08 -10.88 -7.82
C VAL A 146 21.75 -11.00 -8.58
N PRO A 147 21.04 -9.88 -8.83
CA PRO A 147 19.81 -9.93 -9.62
C PRO A 147 20.05 -10.48 -11.02
N TYR A 148 19.19 -11.40 -11.46
CA TYR A 148 19.18 -11.89 -12.83
C TYR A 148 18.41 -10.91 -13.72
N GLU A 149 19.01 -10.42 -14.80
CA GLU A 149 18.31 -9.62 -15.80
C GLU A 149 17.68 -10.52 -16.85
N SER A 150 16.35 -10.50 -16.92
CA SER A 150 15.60 -11.21 -17.96
C SER A 150 15.69 -10.49 -19.31
N THR A 151 15.30 -11.17 -20.38
CA THR A 151 15.22 -10.63 -21.75
C THR A 151 14.44 -9.32 -21.87
N HIS A 152 13.49 -9.08 -20.95
CA HIS A 152 12.67 -7.87 -20.90
C HIS A 152 13.22 -6.81 -19.92
N ALA A 153 14.53 -6.83 -19.62
CA ALA A 153 15.20 -5.93 -18.67
C ALA A 153 14.60 -5.95 -17.24
N ARG A 154 13.84 -6.98 -16.89
CA ARG A 154 13.31 -7.16 -15.54
C ARG A 154 14.34 -7.88 -14.69
N LYS A 155 14.71 -7.27 -13.55
CA LYS A 155 15.57 -7.85 -12.53
C LYS A 155 14.78 -8.84 -11.67
N VAL A 156 15.24 -10.08 -11.62
CA VAL A 156 14.68 -11.17 -10.81
C VAL A 156 15.67 -11.48 -9.70
N LEU A 157 15.23 -11.22 -8.47
CA LEU A 157 15.94 -11.59 -7.25
C LEU A 157 14.87 -11.88 -6.22
N LEU A 158 14.74 -13.14 -5.83
CA LEU A 158 13.77 -13.58 -4.84
C LEU A 158 14.51 -13.85 -3.55
N LEU A 159 13.94 -13.43 -2.43
CA LEU A 159 14.47 -13.68 -1.10
C LEU A 159 13.29 -13.90 -0.17
N GLU A 160 13.17 -15.11 0.35
CA GLU A 160 12.13 -15.48 1.30
C GLU A 160 12.75 -16.14 2.54
N PRO A 161 12.32 -15.75 3.76
CA PRO A 161 12.79 -16.38 4.98
C PRO A 161 12.27 -17.82 5.07
N GLY A 162 13.13 -18.72 5.57
CA GLY A 162 12.86 -20.16 5.67
C GLY A 162 13.45 -20.99 4.53
N GLU A 163 13.33 -22.30 4.69
CA GLU A 163 13.68 -23.29 3.67
C GLU A 163 12.47 -23.51 2.76
N HIS A 164 12.58 -23.11 1.49
CA HIS A 164 11.54 -23.28 0.49
C HIS A 164 12.08 -24.06 -0.70
N ASN A 165 11.23 -24.89 -1.30
CA ASN A 165 11.55 -25.48 -2.59
C ASN A 165 11.49 -24.41 -3.70
N LEU A 166 12.25 -24.62 -4.78
CA LEU A 166 12.21 -23.79 -5.97
C LEU A 166 10.78 -23.59 -6.51
N ASN A 167 9.97 -24.65 -6.52
CA ASN A 167 8.58 -24.56 -6.97
C ASN A 167 7.71 -23.70 -6.05
N GLU A 168 8.00 -23.69 -4.75
CA GLU A 168 7.22 -22.95 -3.75
C GLU A 168 7.52 -21.47 -3.81
N ILE A 169 8.80 -21.08 -3.88
CA ILE A 169 9.19 -19.66 -3.94
C ILE A 169 8.66 -18.97 -5.19
N PHE A 170 8.69 -19.62 -6.36
CA PHE A 170 8.09 -19.05 -7.57
C PHE A 170 6.57 -19.00 -7.51
N ARG A 171 5.92 -20.00 -6.90
CA ARG A 171 4.46 -19.97 -6.69
C ARG A 171 4.06 -18.83 -5.77
N PHE A 172 4.77 -18.63 -4.68
CA PHE A 172 4.56 -17.52 -3.75
C PHE A 172 4.66 -16.18 -4.47
N GLU A 173 5.72 -15.98 -5.26
CA GLU A 173 5.91 -14.72 -5.97
C GLU A 173 4.88 -14.46 -7.06
N HIS A 174 4.52 -15.49 -7.84
CA HIS A 174 3.42 -15.36 -8.79
C HIS A 174 2.08 -15.07 -8.11
N HIS A 175 1.85 -15.64 -6.93
CA HIS A 175 0.65 -15.41 -6.15
C HIS A 175 0.59 -13.97 -5.61
N GLN A 176 1.69 -13.45 -5.06
CA GLN A 176 1.76 -12.05 -4.59
C GLN A 176 1.54 -11.08 -5.74
N GLN A 177 2.19 -11.29 -6.88
CA GLN A 177 1.98 -10.46 -8.07
C GLN A 177 0.54 -10.57 -8.60
N ARG A 178 -0.07 -11.76 -8.54
CA ARG A 178 -1.48 -11.94 -8.90
C ARG A 178 -2.37 -11.13 -7.98
N ILE A 179 -2.24 -11.27 -6.66
CA ILE A 179 -3.07 -10.53 -5.69
C ILE A 179 -2.91 -9.03 -5.89
N ALA A 180 -1.68 -8.51 -5.97
CA ALA A 180 -1.43 -7.09 -6.19
C ALA A 180 -2.08 -6.59 -7.47
N THR A 181 -1.93 -7.33 -8.58
CA THR A 181 -2.54 -6.96 -9.87
C THR A 181 -4.06 -6.96 -9.80
N TRP A 182 -4.68 -7.97 -9.18
CA TRP A 182 -6.13 -8.04 -9.03
C TRP A 182 -6.66 -6.96 -8.07
N GLY A 183 -5.92 -6.64 -7.01
CA GLY A 183 -6.23 -5.54 -6.08
C GLY A 183 -6.23 -4.18 -6.79
N ILE A 184 -5.19 -3.87 -7.57
CA ILE A 184 -5.12 -2.62 -8.35
C ILE A 184 -6.28 -2.55 -9.37
N ARG A 185 -6.62 -3.67 -10.03
CA ARG A 185 -7.77 -3.71 -10.96
C ARG A 185 -9.10 -3.48 -10.25
N PHE A 186 -9.27 -4.06 -9.06
CA PHE A 186 -10.48 -3.86 -8.26
C PHE A 186 -10.62 -2.41 -7.82
N ILE A 187 -9.55 -1.81 -7.28
CA ILE A 187 -9.52 -0.38 -6.90
C ILE A 187 -9.80 0.50 -8.13
N GLY A 188 -9.15 0.21 -9.27
CA GLY A 188 -9.41 0.93 -10.52
C GLY A 188 -10.86 0.85 -10.99
N TRP A 189 -11.49 -0.33 -10.87
CA TRP A 189 -12.91 -0.48 -11.17
C TRP A 189 -13.81 0.29 -10.20
N VAL A 190 -13.51 0.28 -8.90
CA VAL A 190 -14.25 1.08 -7.90
C VAL A 190 -14.18 2.57 -8.22
N LEU A 191 -13.01 3.08 -8.62
CA LEU A 191 -12.86 4.47 -9.06
C LEU A 191 -13.70 4.77 -10.32
N LEU A 192 -13.71 3.87 -11.31
CA LEU A 192 -14.57 4.00 -12.49
C LEU A 192 -16.05 3.96 -12.13
N PHE A 193 -16.44 3.14 -11.16
CA PHE A 193 -17.81 3.08 -10.66
C PHE A 193 -18.27 4.42 -10.07
N PHE A 194 -17.49 5.01 -9.18
CA PHE A 194 -17.80 6.35 -8.67
C PHE A 194 -17.78 7.42 -9.77
N SER A 195 -16.85 7.33 -10.73
CA SER A 195 -16.84 8.21 -11.91
C SER A 195 -18.15 8.12 -12.70
N THR A 196 -18.68 6.92 -12.94
CA THR A 196 -19.98 6.76 -13.63
C THR A 196 -21.15 7.33 -12.83
N ILE A 197 -21.13 7.25 -11.50
CA ILE A 197 -22.15 7.89 -10.65
C ILE A 197 -22.10 9.41 -10.81
N CYS A 198 -20.92 10.01 -10.71
CA CYS A 198 -20.75 11.46 -10.85
C CYS A 198 -21.15 11.95 -12.25
N CYS A 199 -20.87 11.19 -13.29
CA CYS A 199 -21.20 11.52 -14.67
C CYS A 199 -22.62 11.10 -15.10
N ALA A 200 -23.36 10.35 -14.29
CA ALA A 200 -24.64 9.76 -14.67
C ALA A 200 -25.66 10.82 -15.12
N THR A 201 -25.73 11.96 -14.44
CA THR A 201 -26.67 13.06 -14.75
C THR A 201 -26.40 13.65 -16.14
N ILE A 202 -25.13 13.92 -16.45
CA ILE A 202 -24.70 14.45 -17.75
C ILE A 202 -24.99 13.43 -18.85
N MET A 203 -24.67 12.15 -18.62
CA MET A 203 -24.91 11.09 -19.60
C MET A 203 -26.41 10.87 -19.85
N GLN A 204 -27.25 10.96 -18.83
CA GLN A 204 -28.72 10.89 -18.99
C GLN A 204 -29.27 12.03 -19.84
N HIS A 205 -28.75 13.26 -19.67
CA HIS A 205 -29.15 14.38 -20.51
C HIS A 205 -28.75 14.15 -21.97
N LEU A 206 -27.51 13.73 -22.23
CA LEU A 206 -27.04 13.42 -23.58
C LEU A 206 -27.82 12.25 -24.22
N ALA A 207 -28.17 11.23 -23.45
CA ALA A 207 -28.94 10.08 -23.93
C ALA A 207 -30.39 10.43 -24.35
N ARG A 208 -30.96 11.51 -23.80
CA ARG A 208 -32.27 12.02 -24.25
C ARG A 208 -32.17 12.67 -25.62
N GLU A 209 -31.11 13.43 -25.85
CA GLU A 209 -30.87 14.19 -27.08
C GLU A 209 -30.42 13.30 -28.25
N TYR A 210 -29.50 12.37 -28.00
CA TYR A 210 -28.92 11.51 -29.05
C TYR A 210 -29.49 10.07 -29.00
N ARG A 211 -30.17 9.67 -30.08
CA ARG A 211 -30.80 8.32 -30.20
C ARG A 211 -29.80 7.16 -30.03
N LEU A 212 -28.55 7.33 -30.49
CA LEU A 212 -27.52 6.29 -30.39
C LEU A 212 -27.08 6.04 -28.94
N LEU A 213 -27.01 7.10 -28.12
CA LEU A 213 -26.63 7.00 -26.71
C LEU A 213 -27.72 6.32 -25.87
N ARG A 214 -28.99 6.41 -26.29
CA ARG A 214 -30.12 5.76 -25.60
C ARG A 214 -30.00 4.23 -25.54
N VAL A 215 -29.32 3.61 -26.49
CA VAL A 215 -29.06 2.15 -26.50
C VAL A 215 -28.12 1.75 -25.35
N PHE A 216 -27.22 2.65 -24.96
CA PHE A 216 -26.26 2.45 -23.88
C PHE A 216 -26.89 2.71 -22.49
N PHE A 217 -27.95 3.52 -22.40
CA PHE A 217 -28.63 3.88 -21.15
C PHE A 217 -30.13 3.52 -21.18
N PRO A 218 -30.49 2.22 -21.13
CA PRO A 218 -31.85 1.77 -21.37
C PRO A 218 -32.83 2.13 -20.25
N ASP A 219 -32.41 2.18 -18.98
CA ASP A 219 -33.32 2.32 -17.84
C ASP A 219 -32.91 3.41 -16.83
N ALA A 220 -33.70 4.48 -16.75
CA ALA A 220 -33.55 5.53 -15.75
C ALA A 220 -34.01 5.10 -14.34
N ASN A 221 -34.77 4.02 -14.22
CA ASN A 221 -35.33 3.53 -12.96
C ASN A 221 -34.34 2.69 -12.13
N PHE A 222 -33.28 2.14 -12.75
CA PHE A 222 -32.28 1.28 -12.11
C PHE A 222 -30.86 1.87 -12.24
N THR A 223 -30.66 3.09 -11.74
CA THR A 223 -29.41 3.86 -11.83
C THR A 223 -28.18 3.10 -11.33
N LEU A 224 -28.31 2.34 -10.23
CA LEU A 224 -27.20 1.58 -9.66
C LEU A 224 -26.72 0.47 -10.60
N SER A 225 -27.65 -0.33 -11.14
CA SER A 225 -27.31 -1.44 -12.04
C SER A 225 -26.65 -0.95 -13.34
N THR A 226 -27.13 0.18 -13.87
CA THR A 226 -26.57 0.80 -15.08
C THR A 226 -25.15 1.31 -14.83
N ASN A 227 -24.89 1.93 -13.68
CA ASN A 227 -23.56 2.40 -13.32
C ASN A 227 -22.56 1.24 -13.10
N ILE A 228 -22.99 0.15 -12.45
CA ILE A 228 -22.17 -1.06 -12.30
C ILE A 228 -21.83 -1.66 -13.67
N MET A 229 -22.83 -1.80 -14.53
CA MET A 229 -22.67 -2.34 -15.88
C MET A 229 -21.69 -1.49 -16.70
N MET A 230 -21.87 -0.17 -16.72
CA MET A 230 -21.01 0.76 -17.45
C MET A 230 -19.58 0.76 -16.94
N SER A 231 -19.39 0.90 -15.63
CA SER A 231 -18.05 0.91 -15.03
C SER A 231 -17.32 -0.40 -15.25
N PHE A 232 -18.02 -1.53 -15.19
CA PHE A 232 -17.43 -2.84 -15.48
C PHE A 232 -17.08 -3.01 -16.96
N SER A 233 -17.96 -2.59 -17.89
CA SER A 233 -17.67 -2.58 -19.32
C SER A 233 -16.45 -1.72 -19.66
N VAL A 234 -16.37 -0.49 -19.12
CA VAL A 234 -15.22 0.39 -19.32
C VAL A 234 -13.94 -0.22 -18.74
N ALA A 235 -14.00 -0.79 -17.53
CA ALA A 235 -12.87 -1.49 -16.93
C ALA A 235 -12.39 -2.66 -17.79
N LEU A 236 -13.29 -3.46 -18.34
CA LEU A 236 -12.95 -4.56 -19.25
C LEU A 236 -12.33 -4.06 -20.55
N VAL A 237 -12.79 -2.94 -21.12
CA VAL A 237 -12.16 -2.34 -22.31
C VAL A 237 -10.71 -1.94 -21.99
N ILE A 238 -10.47 -1.22 -20.90
CA ILE A 238 -9.11 -0.79 -20.51
C ILE A 238 -8.20 -2.01 -20.32
N VAL A 239 -8.68 -3.02 -19.58
CA VAL A 239 -7.92 -4.26 -19.35
C VAL A 239 -7.70 -5.01 -20.67
N SER A 240 -8.68 -5.04 -21.57
CA SER A 240 -8.56 -5.71 -22.87
C SER A 240 -7.46 -5.09 -23.73
N ILE A 241 -7.37 -3.76 -23.80
CA ILE A 241 -6.34 -3.04 -24.57
C ILE A 241 -4.95 -3.43 -24.06
N ALA A 242 -4.75 -3.46 -22.74
CA ALA A 242 -3.50 -3.88 -22.14
C ALA A 242 -3.14 -5.34 -22.47
N TRP A 243 -4.13 -6.24 -22.50
CA TRP A 243 -3.90 -7.65 -22.79
C TRP A 243 -3.76 -7.98 -24.28
N ILE A 244 -4.32 -7.17 -25.20
CA ILE A 244 -4.22 -7.42 -26.65
C ILE A 244 -2.76 -7.49 -27.09
N VAL A 245 -1.89 -6.64 -26.53
CA VAL A 245 -0.45 -6.61 -26.88
C VAL A 245 0.28 -7.88 -26.44
N HIS A 246 -0.06 -8.43 -25.27
CA HIS A 246 0.67 -9.56 -24.68
C HIS A 246 0.03 -10.93 -24.96
N ARG A 247 -1.30 -10.99 -25.04
CA ARG A 247 -2.11 -12.20 -25.24
C ARG A 247 -3.40 -11.86 -26.03
N PRO A 248 -3.31 -11.79 -27.38
CA PRO A 248 -4.40 -11.31 -28.23
C PRO A 248 -5.75 -12.01 -28.01
N TRP A 249 -5.75 -13.33 -27.81
CA TRP A 249 -6.96 -14.11 -27.60
C TRP A 249 -7.70 -13.76 -26.31
N LEU A 250 -6.96 -13.54 -25.20
CA LEU A 250 -7.55 -13.11 -23.94
C LEU A 250 -8.06 -11.67 -24.04
N GLY A 251 -7.29 -10.79 -24.67
CA GLY A 251 -7.70 -9.41 -24.93
C GLY A 251 -9.00 -9.33 -25.73
N GLY A 252 -9.08 -10.06 -26.85
CA GLY A 252 -10.29 -10.13 -27.67
C GLY A 252 -11.50 -10.68 -26.92
N GLY A 253 -11.31 -11.74 -26.11
CA GLY A 253 -12.38 -12.27 -25.25
C GLY A 253 -12.90 -11.27 -24.22
N LEU A 254 -12.00 -10.50 -23.59
CA LEU A 254 -12.38 -9.44 -22.64
C LEU A 254 -13.10 -8.28 -23.34
N LEU A 255 -12.68 -7.91 -24.55
CA LEU A 255 -13.35 -6.87 -25.34
C LEU A 255 -14.77 -7.29 -25.73
N PHE A 256 -14.95 -8.54 -26.14
CA PHE A 256 -16.28 -9.09 -26.43
C PHE A 256 -17.15 -9.11 -25.17
N ALA A 257 -16.59 -9.54 -24.03
CA ALA A 257 -17.29 -9.50 -22.74
C ALA A 257 -17.71 -8.08 -22.35
N ALA A 258 -16.87 -7.07 -22.62
CA ALA A 258 -17.20 -5.67 -22.37
C ALA A 258 -18.41 -5.17 -23.17
N MET A 259 -18.61 -5.70 -24.38
CA MET A 259 -19.73 -5.34 -25.27
C MET A 259 -21.03 -6.11 -24.96
N SER A 260 -20.93 -7.24 -24.25
CA SER A 260 -22.07 -8.15 -23.99
C SER A 260 -23.29 -7.48 -23.33
N PRO A 261 -23.15 -6.54 -22.37
CA PRO A 261 -24.33 -5.94 -21.74
C PRO A 261 -25.09 -5.03 -22.72
N PHE A 262 -24.37 -4.32 -23.60
CA PHE A 262 -24.99 -3.47 -24.63
C PHE A 262 -25.71 -4.28 -25.70
N LEU A 263 -25.15 -5.42 -26.10
CA LEU A 263 -25.79 -6.35 -27.03
C LEU A 263 -27.09 -6.92 -26.45
N TYR A 264 -27.10 -7.23 -25.15
CA TYR A 264 -28.30 -7.68 -24.45
C TYR A 264 -29.40 -6.60 -24.42
N CYS A 265 -29.03 -5.36 -24.07
CA CYS A 265 -29.96 -4.22 -24.07
C CYS A 265 -30.51 -3.90 -25.48
N ALA A 266 -29.65 -3.94 -26.51
CA ALA A 266 -30.06 -3.72 -27.89
C ALA A 266 -31.08 -4.76 -28.38
N ARG A 267 -30.90 -6.04 -27.99
CA ARG A 267 -31.86 -7.11 -28.31
C ARG A 267 -33.22 -6.89 -27.62
N GLY A 268 -33.23 -6.41 -26.38
CA GLY A 268 -34.45 -6.09 -25.65
C GLY A 268 -35.29 -4.99 -26.33
N ILE A 269 -34.62 -3.97 -26.87
CA ILE A 269 -35.26 -2.88 -27.63
C ILE A 269 -35.84 -3.38 -28.95
N MET A 270 -35.16 -4.30 -29.65
CA MET A 270 -35.65 -4.80 -30.94
C MET A 270 -36.83 -5.77 -30.79
N GLY A 271 -36.87 -6.56 -29.70
CA GLY A 271 -37.99 -7.46 -29.39
C GLY A 271 -39.26 -6.75 -28.93
N SER A 272 -39.17 -5.56 -28.33
CA SER A 272 -40.34 -4.76 -27.98
C SER A 272 -40.97 -4.06 -29.20
N TYR A 273 -40.19 -3.78 -30.25
CA TYR A 273 -40.70 -3.32 -31.54
C TYR A 273 -41.54 -4.38 -32.27
N GLN A 274 -41.18 -5.67 -32.17
CA GLN A 274 -41.93 -6.78 -32.82
C GLN A 274 -43.25 -7.16 -32.13
N ARG A 275 -43.54 -6.65 -30.93
CA ARG A 275 -44.78 -6.92 -30.19
C ARG A 275 -45.89 -5.87 -30.41
N MET A 276 -45.60 -4.84 -31.20
CA MET A 276 -46.50 -3.73 -31.48
C MET A 276 -47.19 -3.82 -32.86
N ASP A 277 -46.98 -4.93 -33.58
CA ASP A 277 -47.75 -5.35 -34.77
C ASP A 277 -48.67 -6.53 -34.40
#